data_AF-A0A5J5AF19-F1
#
_entry.id   AF-A0A5J5AF19-F1
#
_cell.length_a   1.000
_cell.length_b   1.000
_cell.length_c   1.000
_cell.angle_alpha   90.00
_cell.angle_beta   90.00
_cell.angle_gamma   90.00
#
_symmetry.space_group_name_H-M   'P 1'
#
loop_
_entity.id
_entity.type
_entity.pdbx_description
1 polymer ?
#
loop_
_entity_poly.entity_id
_entity_poly.type
_entity_poly.pdbx_seq_one_letter_code
_entity_poly.pdbx_strand_id
1 'polypeptide(L)'
;MASSAITSTPTSFINKKDAGLSSFSTQPSFSIRNSKKRVARKIVSVMAPQQSERKPSTTGSVKTAMTMTEKILARASEKPQKSSARMQRSGTVKRLSLYLTTIYSRPDERANRNVDILREFCIEQNIKYFYDITDLGNFKANPDYKGVCHVALAQEGHCRPGEVLLGTDSHTCTAGAFGQFATGIGNTDAGFVLGTGKLLLKVPPTLRFVMDGEMPNYLLAKDLILQIIGEISMSGATYKSMEFVGTTVESLTMEERMTLCNMVVEAGGKNGVVPADSTTYKYLEDKTSLPYEPVYSDEQARFLSEYRFDVSKLEPLVAKPHSPDNRALAKRMQRCEN
;
A
#
# COMPACT_ATOMS: atom_id res chain seq x y z
N MET A 1 -60.53 -14.14 -24.20
CA MET A 1 -60.40 -15.14 -23.13
C MET A 1 -58.91 -15.40 -22.92
N ALA A 2 -58.31 -15.30 -21.74
CA ALA A 2 -58.80 -14.89 -20.40
C ALA A 2 -57.72 -14.00 -19.71
N SER A 3 -57.90 -13.59 -18.44
CA SER A 3 -57.14 -12.46 -17.84
C SER A 3 -56.98 -12.49 -16.30
N SER A 4 -55.87 -11.88 -15.83
CA SER A 4 -55.71 -11.08 -14.58
C SER A 4 -55.68 -11.72 -13.16
N ALA A 5 -55.15 -10.90 -12.21
CA ALA A 5 -54.99 -11.05 -10.74
C ALA A 5 -53.84 -11.98 -10.25
N ILE A 6 -52.97 -11.66 -9.27
CA ILE A 6 -52.88 -10.71 -8.11
C ILE A 6 -53.52 -11.21 -6.79
N THR A 7 -52.70 -11.41 -5.73
CA THR A 7 -53.09 -11.50 -4.29
C THR A 7 -51.83 -11.55 -3.38
N SER A 8 -51.90 -11.10 -2.10
CA SER A 8 -50.74 -11.15 -1.16
C SER A 8 -51.08 -10.90 0.34
N THR A 9 -50.22 -11.40 1.26
CA THR A 9 -50.09 -11.00 2.71
C THR A 9 -51.33 -11.24 3.63
N PRO A 10 -51.34 -10.96 4.98
CA PRO A 10 -50.34 -11.19 6.06
C PRO A 10 -50.92 -11.69 7.45
N THR A 11 -50.05 -11.97 8.46
CA THR A 11 -50.32 -11.93 9.96
C THR A 11 -51.40 -12.89 10.57
N SER A 12 -51.76 -13.00 11.87
CA SER A 12 -51.60 -12.26 13.18
C SER A 12 -51.73 -13.26 14.41
N PHE A 13 -50.99 -13.19 15.54
CA PHE A 13 -51.10 -12.43 16.84
C PHE A 13 -52.15 -12.83 17.96
N ILE A 14 -51.63 -13.37 19.08
CA ILE A 14 -51.89 -13.11 20.55
C ILE A 14 -53.28 -13.23 21.26
N ASN A 15 -53.28 -13.88 22.46
CA ASN A 15 -53.93 -13.46 23.74
C ASN A 15 -53.21 -14.13 24.95
N LYS A 16 -52.81 -13.45 26.06
CA LYS A 16 -53.52 -13.11 27.34
C LYS A 16 -54.09 -14.32 28.11
N LYS A 17 -54.03 -14.43 29.46
CA LYS A 17 -53.70 -13.52 30.61
C LYS A 17 -52.83 -14.33 31.65
N ASP A 18 -52.56 -14.06 32.95
CA ASP A 18 -52.98 -13.08 33.96
C ASP A 18 -51.91 -12.84 35.09
N ALA A 19 -52.28 -12.60 36.37
CA ALA A 19 -51.44 -12.26 37.55
C ALA A 19 -51.71 -13.18 38.79
N GLY A 20 -50.95 -13.18 39.91
CA GLY A 20 -49.68 -12.52 40.30
C GLY A 20 -49.39 -12.58 41.84
N LEU A 21 -48.17 -12.18 42.28
CA LEU A 21 -47.67 -11.98 43.69
C LEU A 21 -47.48 -13.26 44.56
N SER A 22 -46.47 -13.45 45.43
CA SER A 22 -45.22 -12.72 45.85
C SER A 22 -44.27 -13.71 46.64
N SER A 23 -43.17 -13.43 47.39
CA SER A 23 -42.54 -12.19 47.92
C SER A 23 -41.00 -12.26 48.24
N PHE A 24 -40.53 -12.98 49.29
CA PHE A 24 -39.22 -12.80 50.00
C PHE A 24 -38.64 -14.14 50.56
N SER A 25 -37.37 -14.36 50.97
CA SER A 25 -36.04 -13.71 50.81
C SER A 25 -34.94 -14.84 50.74
N THR A 26 -33.72 -14.95 51.32
CA THR A 26 -32.81 -14.22 52.26
C THR A 26 -31.33 -14.71 52.07
N GLN A 27 -30.36 -14.27 52.90
CA GLN A 27 -28.91 -14.66 52.90
C GLN A 27 -28.29 -14.59 54.34
N PRO A 28 -27.00 -14.95 54.62
CA PRO A 28 -26.00 -15.85 53.98
C PRO A 28 -25.29 -16.81 55.01
N SER A 29 -24.24 -17.58 54.61
CA SER A 29 -23.12 -18.03 55.51
C SER A 29 -21.93 -18.70 54.77
N PHE A 30 -20.79 -18.88 55.45
CA PHE A 30 -19.48 -19.39 54.94
C PHE A 30 -19.14 -20.80 55.46
N SER A 31 -18.37 -21.63 54.69
CA SER A 31 -17.26 -22.46 55.26
C SER A 31 -16.31 -23.14 54.23
N ILE A 32 -15.04 -22.75 54.27
CA ILE A 32 -13.77 -23.53 54.22
C ILE A 32 -13.60 -24.76 53.29
N ARG A 33 -12.64 -24.62 52.34
CA ARG A 33 -11.65 -25.58 51.77
C ARG A 33 -12.05 -27.07 51.53
N ASN A 34 -11.89 -27.52 50.27
CA ASN A 34 -10.73 -28.37 49.96
C ASN A 34 -10.33 -28.35 48.47
N SER A 35 -9.10 -28.79 48.15
CA SER A 35 -8.49 -28.61 46.82
C SER A 35 -8.44 -29.90 45.98
N LYS A 36 -8.85 -29.81 44.70
CA LYS A 36 -8.45 -30.75 43.63
C LYS A 36 -8.13 -29.99 42.33
N LYS A 37 -7.21 -30.54 41.54
CA LYS A 37 -6.48 -29.82 40.48
C LYS A 37 -7.38 -29.47 39.28
N ARG A 38 -7.44 -28.19 38.90
CA ARG A 38 -7.96 -27.76 37.59
C ARG A 38 -6.79 -27.73 36.60
N VAL A 39 -6.85 -28.52 35.53
CA VAL A 39 -5.78 -28.57 34.52
C VAL A 39 -5.82 -27.30 33.68
N ALA A 40 -4.98 -26.33 34.02
CA ALA A 40 -4.77 -25.14 33.20
C ALA A 40 -4.07 -25.53 31.90
N ARG A 41 -4.71 -25.27 30.74
CA ARG A 41 -4.04 -25.34 29.43
C ARG A 41 -2.95 -24.26 29.42
N LYS A 42 -1.69 -24.68 29.60
CA LYS A 42 -0.54 -23.80 29.61
C LYS A 42 -0.33 -23.26 28.20
N ILE A 43 -0.80 -22.03 27.92
CA ILE A 43 -0.45 -21.29 26.71
C ILE A 43 1.05 -21.01 26.81
N VAL A 44 1.85 -21.82 26.11
CA VAL A 44 3.28 -21.58 25.97
C VAL A 44 3.45 -20.50 24.92
N SER A 45 3.70 -19.26 25.36
CA SER A 45 4.21 -18.24 24.47
C SER A 45 5.56 -18.71 23.91
N VAL A 46 5.67 -18.77 22.58
CA VAL A 46 6.95 -19.04 21.93
C VAL A 46 7.82 -17.79 22.08
N MET A 47 8.58 -17.73 23.17
CA MET A 47 9.60 -16.71 23.36
C MET A 47 10.70 -16.93 22.33
N ALA A 48 10.81 -16.02 21.35
CA ALA A 48 12.00 -15.93 20.52
C ALA A 48 13.22 -15.64 21.43
N PRO A 49 14.37 -16.32 21.22
CA PRO A 49 15.48 -16.23 22.15
C PRO A 49 16.12 -14.84 22.18
N GLN A 50 16.32 -14.32 23.39
CA GLN A 50 17.42 -13.41 23.69
C GLN A 50 18.74 -14.22 23.60
N GLN A 51 19.87 -13.70 23.13
CA GLN A 51 20.16 -12.35 22.64
C GLN A 51 21.45 -12.39 21.79
N SER A 52 21.68 -11.33 21.01
CA SER A 52 22.97 -10.63 21.10
C SER A 52 22.71 -9.12 21.11
N GLU A 53 23.59 -8.35 21.74
CA GLU A 53 23.33 -6.93 22.00
C GLU A 53 23.38 -6.09 20.72
N ARG A 54 22.26 -5.48 20.35
CA ARG A 54 22.31 -4.27 19.51
C ARG A 54 22.85 -3.12 20.36
N LYS A 55 24.15 -2.84 20.26
CA LYS A 55 24.75 -1.62 20.83
C LYS A 55 24.00 -0.40 20.28
N PRO A 56 23.43 0.47 21.13
CA PRO A 56 22.65 1.61 20.68
C PRO A 56 23.57 2.73 20.16
N SER A 57 23.18 3.32 19.03
CA SER A 57 23.70 4.58 18.46
C SER A 57 25.23 4.74 18.40
N THR A 58 25.78 4.66 17.18
CA THR A 58 26.99 5.40 16.83
C THR A 58 26.77 6.05 15.48
N THR A 59 26.69 7.38 15.45
CA THR A 59 26.73 8.16 14.21
C THR A 59 28.10 7.98 13.56
N GLY A 60 28.16 7.19 12.51
CA GLY A 60 29.37 6.91 11.75
C GLY A 60 29.00 6.21 10.45
N SER A 61 29.72 6.55 9.38
CA SER A 61 29.52 6.02 8.03
C SER A 61 29.24 4.51 8.04
N VAL A 62 28.12 4.11 7.44
CA VAL A 62 27.77 2.69 7.31
C VAL A 62 28.79 2.05 6.37
N LYS A 63 29.70 1.26 6.93
CA LYS A 63 30.84 0.64 6.21
C LYS A 63 30.45 -0.37 5.12
N THR A 64 29.16 -0.60 4.94
CA THR A 64 28.60 -1.48 3.90
C THR A 64 27.73 -0.63 3.00
N ALA A 65 28.08 -0.60 1.71
CA ALA A 65 27.30 0.07 0.68
C ALA A 65 25.90 -0.54 0.55
N MET A 66 24.87 0.30 0.48
CA MET A 66 23.45 -0.04 0.52
C MET A 66 22.71 0.40 -0.73
N THR A 67 21.72 -0.41 -1.14
CA THR A 67 20.74 -0.06 -2.17
C THR A 67 19.78 1.03 -1.68
N MET A 68 19.07 1.68 -2.60
CA MET A 68 18.18 2.79 -2.28
C MET A 68 17.10 2.40 -1.26
N THR A 69 16.48 1.23 -1.46
CA THR A 69 15.46 0.68 -0.55
C THR A 69 16.00 0.44 0.87
N GLU A 70 17.22 -0.09 0.99
CA GLU A 70 17.86 -0.30 2.30
C GLU A 70 18.12 1.03 3.01
N LYS A 71 18.62 2.03 2.29
CA LYS A 71 18.87 3.38 2.83
C LYS A 71 17.59 4.11 3.24
N ILE A 72 16.52 4.05 2.44
CA ILE A 72 15.23 4.68 2.77
C ILE A 72 14.70 4.09 4.07
N LEU A 73 14.71 2.76 4.21
CA LEU A 73 14.25 2.08 5.43
C LEU A 73 15.17 2.33 6.63
N ALA A 74 16.49 2.38 6.45
CA ALA A 74 17.44 2.74 7.50
C ALA A 74 17.16 4.16 8.02
N ARG A 75 17.15 5.16 7.12
CA ARG A 75 16.91 6.58 7.44
C ARG A 75 15.51 6.84 8.01
N ALA A 76 14.50 6.07 7.59
CA ALA A 76 13.16 6.10 8.19
C ALA A 76 13.12 5.50 9.61
N SER A 77 14.05 4.60 9.96
CA SER A 77 14.17 4.03 11.31
C SER A 77 14.93 4.93 12.29
N GLU A 78 15.84 5.77 11.78
CA GLU A 78 16.80 6.56 12.58
C GLU A 78 16.21 7.81 13.26
N LYS A 79 15.28 8.53 12.61
CA LYS A 79 14.82 9.89 13.00
C LYS A 79 14.30 9.99 14.47
N PRO A 80 15.02 10.64 15.41
CA PRO A 80 14.66 10.64 16.83
C PRO A 80 14.35 12.03 17.42
N GLN A 81 13.12 12.19 17.96
CA GLN A 81 12.67 13.33 18.80
C GLN A 81 12.60 14.71 18.10
N LYS A 82 11.88 15.74 18.59
CA LYS A 82 11.28 16.00 19.92
C LYS A 82 9.78 16.37 19.83
N SER A 83 8.95 15.73 20.66
CA SER A 83 7.63 16.21 21.15
C SER A 83 7.03 15.15 22.09
N SER A 84 6.18 15.54 23.04
CA SER A 84 5.71 14.68 24.14
C SER A 84 4.34 14.03 23.87
N ALA A 85 4.35 12.73 23.61
CA ALA A 85 3.21 11.82 23.82
C ALA A 85 3.74 10.45 24.28
N ARG A 86 3.03 9.75 25.16
CA ARG A 86 3.57 8.66 25.99
C ARG A 86 3.42 7.28 25.34
N MET A 87 4.35 6.90 24.45
CA MET A 87 4.49 5.52 23.95
C MET A 87 5.97 5.16 23.79
N GLN A 88 6.39 3.96 24.24
CA GLN A 88 7.81 3.59 24.36
C GLN A 88 8.41 2.91 23.12
N ARG A 89 9.73 2.67 23.19
CA ARG A 89 10.64 2.54 22.04
C ARG A 89 10.55 1.22 21.27
N SER A 90 10.22 1.34 20.00
CA SER A 90 10.97 0.72 18.88
C SER A 90 10.94 1.70 17.68
N GLY A 91 11.57 1.35 16.55
CA GLY A 91 11.84 2.22 15.39
C GLY A 91 10.70 3.17 14.99
N THR A 92 11.01 4.41 14.60
CA THR A 92 10.03 5.52 14.57
C THR A 92 9.95 6.22 13.22
N VAL A 93 9.06 5.73 12.36
CA VAL A 93 8.41 6.61 11.37
C VAL A 93 7.60 7.66 12.15
N LYS A 94 7.63 8.93 11.71
CA LYS A 94 7.07 10.04 12.50
C LYS A 94 6.38 11.16 11.71
N ARG A 95 5.98 10.89 10.46
CA ARG A 95 5.15 11.79 9.64
C ARG A 95 4.04 10.99 8.95
N LEU A 96 3.11 10.46 9.74
CA LEU A 96 1.90 9.85 9.21
C LEU A 96 0.96 10.96 8.73
N SER A 97 1.08 11.34 7.47
CA SER A 97 -0.01 11.99 6.75
C SER A 97 -0.97 10.90 6.31
N LEU A 98 -2.17 10.88 6.88
CA LEU A 98 -3.23 10.00 6.41
C LEU A 98 -3.87 10.61 5.17
N TYR A 99 -3.97 9.80 4.11
CA TYR A 99 -4.56 10.17 2.84
C TYR A 99 -5.75 9.25 2.59
N LEU A 100 -6.93 9.84 2.46
CA LEU A 100 -8.17 9.12 2.25
C LEU A 100 -8.82 9.59 0.96
N THR A 101 -9.30 8.66 0.15
CA THR A 101 -9.85 8.90 -1.17
C THR A 101 -10.93 7.86 -1.44
N THR A 102 -12.08 8.32 -1.91
CA THR A 102 -13.26 7.47 -2.13
C THR A 102 -13.34 7.08 -3.60
N ILE A 103 -13.46 5.80 -3.92
CA ILE A 103 -13.73 5.35 -5.29
C ILE A 103 -15.25 5.24 -5.47
N TYR A 104 -15.79 5.90 -6.50
CA TYR A 104 -17.21 5.79 -6.86
C TYR A 104 -17.60 4.34 -7.14
N SER A 105 -18.51 3.78 -6.35
CA SER A 105 -19.32 2.62 -6.72
C SER A 105 -20.61 3.06 -7.42
N ARG A 106 -21.17 2.17 -8.24
CA ARG A 106 -22.61 2.24 -8.59
C ARG A 106 -23.47 2.32 -7.30
N PRO A 107 -24.76 2.75 -7.38
CA PRO A 107 -25.66 2.78 -6.23
C PRO A 107 -25.84 1.39 -5.58
N ASP A 108 -25.01 1.12 -4.59
CA ASP A 108 -25.06 -0.01 -3.67
C ASP A 108 -25.03 0.57 -2.25
N GLU A 109 -26.06 0.25 -1.47
CA GLU A 109 -26.28 0.79 -0.12
C GLU A 109 -25.15 0.44 0.86
N ARG A 110 -24.49 -0.71 0.67
CA ARG A 110 -23.42 -1.19 1.56
C ARG A 110 -22.11 -0.50 1.25
N ALA A 111 -21.82 -0.27 -0.03
CA ALA A 111 -20.66 0.50 -0.46
C ALA A 111 -20.78 1.97 0.00
N ASN A 112 -21.94 2.61 -0.22
CA ASN A 112 -22.18 3.97 0.23
C ASN A 112 -22.05 4.11 1.75
N ARG A 113 -22.63 3.19 2.54
CA ARG A 113 -22.47 3.18 4.00
C ARG A 113 -21.01 3.15 4.46
N ASN A 114 -20.12 2.44 3.75
CA ASN A 114 -18.69 2.42 4.08
C ASN A 114 -18.03 3.78 3.81
N VAL A 115 -18.49 4.52 2.79
CA VAL A 115 -18.03 5.90 2.53
C VAL A 115 -18.53 6.85 3.61
N ASP A 116 -19.77 6.72 4.07
CA ASP A 116 -20.31 7.60 5.12
C ASP A 116 -19.60 7.39 6.47
N ILE A 117 -19.31 6.14 6.85
CA ILE A 117 -18.45 5.84 8.01
C ILE A 117 -17.03 6.44 7.84
N LEU A 118 -16.52 6.50 6.60
CA LEU A 118 -15.23 7.11 6.31
C LEU A 118 -15.26 8.64 6.46
N ARG A 119 -16.37 9.28 6.06
CA ARG A 119 -16.63 10.73 6.24
C ARG A 119 -16.71 11.08 7.73
N GLU A 120 -17.50 10.34 8.49
CA GLU A 120 -17.62 10.50 9.94
C GLU A 120 -16.23 10.42 10.61
N PHE A 121 -15.44 9.38 10.29
CA PHE A 121 -14.07 9.24 10.78
C PHE A 121 -13.14 10.38 10.36
N CYS A 122 -13.23 10.87 9.11
CA CYS A 122 -12.42 12.00 8.65
C CYS A 122 -12.73 13.30 9.40
N ILE A 123 -14.01 13.54 9.72
CA ILE A 123 -14.47 14.69 10.50
C ILE A 123 -14.03 14.56 11.96
N GLU A 124 -14.29 13.42 12.61
CA GLU A 124 -13.90 13.17 14.01
C GLU A 124 -12.39 13.30 14.25
N GLN A 125 -11.57 12.77 13.34
CA GLN A 125 -10.11 12.79 13.46
C GLN A 125 -9.47 14.04 12.80
N ASN A 126 -10.27 14.97 12.27
CA ASN A 126 -9.83 16.19 11.58
C ASN A 126 -8.78 15.92 10.48
N ILE A 127 -9.07 14.96 9.59
CA ILE A 127 -8.15 14.52 8.54
C ILE A 127 -8.10 15.56 7.42
N LYS A 128 -7.03 16.36 7.40
CA LYS A 128 -6.81 17.43 6.41
C LYS A 128 -6.84 16.96 4.94
N TYR A 129 -6.39 15.74 4.65
CA TYR A 129 -6.20 15.25 3.27
C TYR A 129 -7.21 14.14 2.94
N PHE A 130 -8.47 14.55 2.77
CA PHE A 130 -9.59 13.69 2.38
C PHE A 130 -10.14 14.14 1.02
N TYR A 131 -10.11 13.24 0.04
CA TYR A 131 -10.44 13.48 -1.37
C TYR A 131 -11.73 12.72 -1.72
N ASP A 132 -12.86 13.35 -1.42
CA ASP A 132 -14.20 12.75 -1.45
C ASP A 132 -15.00 13.11 -2.72
N ILE A 133 -16.03 12.31 -3.02
CA ILE A 133 -17.06 12.58 -4.03
C ILE A 133 -18.41 12.82 -3.35
N THR A 134 -18.81 14.09 -3.24
CA THR A 134 -20.05 14.53 -2.58
C THR A 134 -21.25 14.54 -3.55
N ASP A 135 -21.06 14.98 -4.80
CA ASP A 135 -22.04 14.88 -5.88
C ASP A 135 -21.76 13.64 -6.75
N LEU A 136 -22.55 12.58 -6.50
CA LEU A 136 -22.54 11.32 -7.24
C LEU A 136 -23.22 11.39 -8.62
N GLY A 137 -23.97 12.46 -8.91
CA GLY A 137 -24.64 12.70 -10.19
C GLY A 137 -23.80 13.51 -11.17
N ASN A 138 -22.93 14.38 -10.67
CA ASN A 138 -22.02 15.19 -11.47
C ASN A 138 -20.59 15.16 -10.92
N PHE A 139 -19.79 14.23 -11.41
CA PHE A 139 -18.35 14.11 -11.09
C PHE A 139 -17.58 15.44 -11.20
N LYS A 140 -17.95 16.35 -12.10
CA LYS A 140 -17.28 17.65 -12.29
C LYS A 140 -17.64 18.72 -11.24
N ALA A 141 -18.66 18.49 -10.41
CA ALA A 141 -19.03 19.37 -9.30
C ALA A 141 -18.17 19.14 -8.04
N ASN A 142 -17.24 18.18 -8.06
CA ASN A 142 -16.42 17.77 -6.92
C ASN A 142 -14.98 18.30 -7.08
N PRO A 143 -14.63 19.51 -6.60
CA PRO A 143 -13.27 20.07 -6.75
C PRO A 143 -12.20 19.27 -6.00
N ASP A 144 -12.60 18.62 -4.90
CA ASP A 144 -11.72 17.82 -4.04
C ASP A 144 -11.63 16.34 -4.50
N TYR A 145 -12.41 15.91 -5.49
CA TYR A 145 -12.32 14.56 -6.02
C TYR A 145 -11.16 14.44 -7.02
N LYS A 146 -10.23 13.53 -6.76
CA LYS A 146 -8.99 13.34 -7.54
C LYS A 146 -8.92 12.01 -8.31
N GLY A 147 -9.99 11.21 -8.29
CA GLY A 147 -10.06 9.96 -9.05
C GLY A 147 -9.21 8.83 -8.45
N VAL A 148 -8.28 8.28 -9.25
CA VAL A 148 -7.50 7.10 -8.87
C VAL A 148 -6.49 7.46 -7.78
N CYS A 149 -6.50 6.71 -6.67
CA CYS A 149 -5.73 6.97 -5.46
C CYS A 149 -4.24 7.28 -5.68
N HIS A 150 -3.52 6.47 -6.45
CA HIS A 150 -2.08 6.67 -6.69
C HIS A 150 -1.77 7.86 -7.59
N VAL A 151 -2.72 8.28 -8.44
CA VAL A 151 -2.62 9.50 -9.26
C VAL A 151 -2.89 10.74 -8.39
N ALA A 152 -3.91 10.68 -7.52
CA ALA A 152 -4.20 11.72 -6.55
C ALA A 152 -2.99 12.01 -5.64
N LEU A 153 -2.34 10.97 -5.11
CA LEU A 153 -1.15 11.09 -4.27
C LEU A 153 0.04 11.77 -5.00
N ALA A 154 0.19 11.51 -6.30
CA ALA A 154 1.21 12.17 -7.12
C ALA A 154 0.87 13.65 -7.39
N GLN A 155 -0.34 13.91 -7.87
CA GLN A 155 -0.81 15.25 -8.25
C GLN A 155 -0.86 16.23 -7.06
N GLU A 156 -1.17 15.73 -5.87
CA GLU A 156 -1.28 16.53 -4.64
C GLU A 156 0.03 16.62 -3.83
N GLY A 157 1.17 16.19 -4.42
CA GLY A 157 2.50 16.38 -3.81
C GLY A 157 2.79 15.50 -2.59
N HIS A 158 2.13 14.34 -2.50
CA HIS A 158 2.28 13.38 -1.39
C HIS A 158 3.41 12.37 -1.62
N CYS A 159 3.70 12.06 -2.88
CA CYS A 159 4.84 11.24 -3.30
C CYS A 159 6.14 12.08 -3.29
N ARG A 160 6.92 12.01 -2.20
CA ARG A 160 8.16 12.79 -1.99
C ARG A 160 9.41 11.90 -1.85
N PRO A 161 10.51 12.17 -2.58
CA PRO A 161 11.73 11.38 -2.54
C PRO A 161 12.30 11.12 -1.13
N GLY A 162 12.75 9.88 -0.91
CA GLY A 162 13.40 9.45 0.33
C GLY A 162 12.45 9.19 1.52
N GLU A 163 11.13 9.30 1.33
CA GLU A 163 10.12 8.95 2.34
C GLU A 163 9.60 7.49 2.19
N VAL A 164 8.91 7.02 3.23
CA VAL A 164 8.20 5.73 3.27
C VAL A 164 6.71 6.00 3.16
N LEU A 165 6.04 5.39 2.19
CA LEU A 165 4.60 5.52 1.95
C LEU A 165 3.91 4.16 2.12
N LEU A 166 2.88 4.11 2.97
CA LEU A 166 2.11 2.90 3.26
C LEU A 166 0.64 3.14 2.90
N GLY A 167 0.02 2.17 2.24
CA GLY A 167 -1.39 2.24 1.82
C GLY A 167 -2.07 0.88 1.88
N THR A 168 -3.40 0.87 1.92
CA THR A 168 -4.23 -0.36 1.98
C THR A 168 -4.49 -0.98 0.61
N ASP A 169 -3.92 -0.42 -0.46
CA ASP A 169 -4.04 -0.90 -1.83
C ASP A 169 -2.76 -1.64 -2.28
N SER A 170 -2.90 -2.63 -3.17
CA SER A 170 -1.76 -3.42 -3.67
C SER A 170 -0.77 -2.58 -4.47
N HIS A 171 -1.25 -1.64 -5.26
CA HIS A 171 -0.48 -0.86 -6.22
C HIS A 171 0.13 0.42 -5.62
N THR A 172 0.13 0.57 -4.29
CA THR A 172 0.81 1.66 -3.57
C THR A 172 2.30 1.79 -3.98
N CYS A 173 2.92 0.70 -4.44
CA CYS A 173 4.26 0.69 -5.06
C CYS A 173 4.44 1.69 -6.21
N THR A 174 3.35 2.16 -6.85
CA THR A 174 3.37 3.24 -7.86
C THR A 174 4.19 4.46 -7.41
N ALA A 175 4.09 4.87 -6.14
CA ALA A 175 4.81 6.03 -5.61
C ALA A 175 6.35 5.83 -5.54
N GLY A 176 6.83 4.59 -5.72
CA GLY A 176 8.24 4.28 -5.92
C GLY A 176 8.89 4.98 -7.13
N ALA A 177 8.08 5.41 -8.11
CA ALA A 177 8.52 6.26 -9.22
C ALA A 177 9.17 7.59 -8.77
N PHE A 178 8.88 8.03 -7.55
CA PHE A 178 9.40 9.27 -6.94
C PHE A 178 10.62 9.02 -6.05
N GLY A 179 11.28 7.86 -6.11
CA GLY A 179 12.37 7.51 -5.18
C GLY A 179 11.89 7.29 -3.74
N GLN A 180 10.69 6.72 -3.58
CA GLN A 180 10.14 6.31 -2.28
C GLN A 180 10.29 4.80 -2.04
N PHE A 181 10.21 4.39 -0.78
CA PHE A 181 9.77 3.03 -0.44
C PHE A 181 8.26 3.05 -0.23
N ALA A 182 7.51 2.54 -1.20
CA ALA A 182 6.05 2.56 -1.20
C ALA A 182 5.48 1.13 -1.28
N THR A 183 4.56 0.78 -0.38
CA THR A 183 4.05 -0.61 -0.35
C THR A 183 2.64 -0.76 0.22
N GLY A 184 1.90 -1.72 -0.33
CA GLY A 184 0.62 -2.17 0.20
C GLY A 184 0.76 -2.89 1.54
N ILE A 185 -0.17 -2.65 2.46
CA ILE A 185 -0.26 -3.23 3.80
C ILE A 185 -1.71 -3.66 4.13
N GLY A 186 -1.90 -4.60 5.05
CA GLY A 186 -3.26 -5.06 5.41
C GLY A 186 -4.00 -4.07 6.31
N ASN A 187 -5.33 -4.18 6.41
CA ASN A 187 -6.13 -3.30 7.28
C ASN A 187 -5.70 -3.37 8.76
N THR A 188 -5.21 -4.52 9.23
CA THR A 188 -4.63 -4.67 10.58
C THR A 188 -3.34 -3.86 10.75
N ASP A 189 -2.46 -3.89 9.74
CA ASP A 189 -1.23 -3.08 9.73
C ASP A 189 -1.57 -1.59 9.64
N ALA A 190 -2.57 -1.22 8.84
CA ALA A 190 -3.04 0.16 8.71
C ALA A 190 -3.62 0.68 10.05
N GLY A 191 -4.41 -0.12 10.75
CA GLY A 191 -4.87 0.21 12.12
C GLY A 191 -3.72 0.37 13.12
N PHE A 192 -2.68 -0.47 13.03
CA PHE A 192 -1.47 -0.34 13.84
C PHE A 192 -0.65 0.91 13.49
N VAL A 193 -0.56 1.26 12.20
CA VAL A 193 0.07 2.49 11.71
C VAL A 193 -0.69 3.71 12.20
N LEU A 194 -2.02 3.74 12.09
CA LEU A 194 -2.88 4.82 12.62
C LEU A 194 -2.67 5.02 14.13
N GLY A 195 -2.68 3.92 14.91
CA GLY A 195 -2.52 3.99 16.36
C GLY A 195 -1.10 4.31 16.86
N THR A 196 -0.05 4.06 16.07
CA THR A 196 1.36 4.14 16.55
C THR A 196 2.29 5.03 15.72
N GLY A 197 1.89 5.42 14.52
CA GLY A 197 2.71 6.06 13.50
C GLY A 197 3.75 5.14 12.84
N LYS A 198 3.70 3.82 13.07
CA LYS A 198 4.80 2.88 12.81
C LYS A 198 4.32 1.56 12.20
N LEU A 199 5.25 0.85 11.54
CA LEU A 199 5.08 -0.54 11.14
C LEU A 199 6.42 -1.29 11.26
N LEU A 200 6.38 -2.61 11.47
CA LEU A 200 7.56 -3.47 11.41
C LEU A 200 7.73 -4.01 9.99
N LEU A 201 8.71 -3.47 9.26
CA LEU A 201 9.11 -3.95 7.95
C LEU A 201 10.44 -4.68 8.06
N LYS A 202 10.50 -5.92 7.56
CA LYS A 202 11.78 -6.55 7.19
C LYS A 202 12.21 -5.95 5.84
N VAL A 203 13.50 -5.64 5.74
CA VAL A 203 14.09 -5.05 4.54
C VAL A 203 14.12 -6.10 3.41
N PRO A 204 13.58 -5.81 2.21
CA PRO A 204 13.64 -6.73 1.08
C PRO A 204 14.99 -6.60 0.34
N PRO A 205 15.57 -7.70 -0.19
CA PRO A 205 16.70 -7.61 -1.10
C PRO A 205 16.26 -7.03 -2.45
N THR A 206 17.16 -6.35 -3.15
CA THR A 206 16.86 -5.61 -4.39
C THR A 206 17.28 -6.40 -5.63
N LEU A 207 16.38 -6.54 -6.60
CA LEU A 207 16.68 -6.87 -8.00
C LEU A 207 16.89 -5.55 -8.75
N ARG A 208 17.95 -5.45 -9.55
CA ARG A 208 18.19 -4.28 -10.41
C ARG A 208 17.82 -4.59 -11.86
N PHE A 209 17.14 -3.65 -12.50
CA PHE A 209 16.74 -3.71 -13.91
C PHE A 209 17.34 -2.48 -14.61
N VAL A 210 18.39 -2.71 -15.40
CA VAL A 210 19.05 -1.68 -16.19
C VAL A 210 18.41 -1.67 -17.57
N MET A 211 17.86 -0.53 -17.99
CA MET A 211 17.23 -0.35 -19.31
C MET A 211 17.95 0.77 -20.04
N ASP A 212 18.69 0.40 -21.08
CA ASP A 212 19.56 1.29 -21.84
C ASP A 212 19.18 1.35 -23.31
N GLY A 213 19.50 2.48 -23.94
CA GLY A 213 19.22 2.75 -25.35
C GLY A 213 18.02 3.69 -25.57
N GLU A 214 17.92 4.19 -26.80
CA GLU A 214 16.82 5.04 -27.24
C GLU A 214 15.53 4.21 -27.33
N MET A 215 14.45 4.69 -26.71
CA MET A 215 13.14 4.03 -26.79
C MET A 215 12.47 4.37 -28.12
N PRO A 216 12.16 3.39 -29.00
CA PRO A 216 11.46 3.67 -30.25
C PRO A 216 10.08 4.26 -30.00
N ASN A 217 9.67 5.24 -30.81
CA ASN A 217 8.40 6.00 -30.70
C ASN A 217 7.09 5.17 -30.71
N TYR A 218 7.17 3.85 -30.88
CA TYR A 218 6.05 2.91 -30.85
C TYR A 218 6.00 2.04 -29.58
N LEU A 219 7.00 2.15 -28.69
CA LEU A 219 6.99 1.53 -27.35
C LEU A 219 6.47 2.52 -26.31
N LEU A 220 5.90 1.98 -25.24
CA LEU A 220 5.52 2.69 -24.03
C LEU A 220 6.21 2.04 -22.82
N ALA A 221 6.28 2.75 -21.69
CA ALA A 221 6.70 2.15 -20.42
C ALA A 221 5.89 0.90 -20.01
N LYS A 222 4.68 0.73 -20.55
CA LYS A 222 3.88 -0.49 -20.43
C LYS A 222 4.57 -1.72 -21.04
N ASP A 223 5.19 -1.57 -22.21
CA ASP A 223 5.92 -2.65 -22.88
C ASP A 223 7.18 -2.99 -22.09
N LEU A 224 7.88 -1.98 -21.57
CA LEU A 224 9.09 -2.17 -20.75
C LEU A 224 8.81 -3.03 -19.51
N ILE A 225 7.74 -2.74 -18.75
CA ILE A 225 7.41 -3.51 -17.55
C ILE A 225 6.83 -4.89 -17.88
N LEU A 226 6.11 -5.07 -19.00
CA LEU A 226 5.73 -6.40 -19.49
C LEU A 226 6.94 -7.23 -19.97
N GLN A 227 7.99 -6.58 -20.49
CA GLN A 227 9.23 -7.23 -20.85
C GLN A 227 10.06 -7.65 -19.62
N ILE A 228 9.92 -6.96 -18.49
CA ILE A 228 10.50 -7.41 -17.22
C ILE A 228 9.65 -8.53 -16.61
N ILE A 229 8.33 -8.35 -16.51
CA ILE A 229 7.40 -9.28 -15.85
C ILE A 229 7.41 -10.67 -16.51
N GLY A 230 7.32 -10.74 -17.85
CA GLY A 230 7.37 -12.02 -18.56
C GLY A 230 8.75 -12.70 -18.59
N GLU A 231 9.80 -12.04 -18.07
CA GLU A 231 11.14 -12.60 -17.92
C GLU A 231 11.33 -13.24 -16.54
N ILE A 232 10.74 -12.62 -15.51
CA ILE A 232 10.89 -13.04 -14.11
C ILE A 232 9.67 -13.81 -13.56
N SER A 233 8.54 -13.83 -14.28
CA SER A 233 7.21 -14.35 -13.88
C SER A 233 6.52 -13.59 -12.74
N MET A 234 5.23 -13.90 -12.51
CA MET A 234 4.43 -13.46 -11.35
C MET A 234 5.02 -13.74 -9.96
N SER A 235 6.14 -14.45 -9.85
CA SER A 235 6.82 -14.70 -8.57
C SER A 235 8.32 -14.37 -8.56
N GLY A 236 8.85 -13.79 -9.64
CA GLY A 236 10.27 -13.44 -9.72
C GLY A 236 10.69 -12.42 -8.68
N ALA A 237 9.89 -11.37 -8.48
CA ALA A 237 10.13 -10.33 -7.49
C ALA A 237 9.51 -10.62 -6.11
N THR A 238 8.95 -11.81 -5.85
CA THR A 238 8.32 -12.15 -4.55
C THR A 238 9.20 -11.78 -3.37
N TYR A 239 8.71 -10.82 -2.57
CA TYR A 239 9.37 -10.23 -1.39
C TYR A 239 10.70 -9.47 -1.68
N LYS A 240 10.87 -8.94 -2.89
CA LYS A 240 12.06 -8.19 -3.32
C LYS A 240 11.70 -6.75 -3.65
N SER A 241 12.68 -5.85 -3.64
CA SER A 241 12.54 -4.54 -4.27
C SER A 241 12.93 -4.65 -5.74
N MET A 242 12.30 -3.87 -6.63
CA MET A 242 12.68 -3.73 -8.04
C MET A 242 13.24 -2.32 -8.24
N GLU A 243 14.54 -2.19 -8.50
CA GLU A 243 15.23 -0.92 -8.74
C GLU A 243 15.46 -0.75 -10.25
N PHE A 244 14.78 0.23 -10.86
CA PHE A 244 14.86 0.53 -12.29
C PHE A 244 15.85 1.68 -12.53
N VAL A 245 16.82 1.47 -13.42
CA VAL A 245 17.91 2.42 -13.74
C VAL A 245 18.30 2.32 -15.21
N GLY A 246 19.17 3.21 -15.68
CA GLY A 246 19.68 3.21 -17.05
C GLY A 246 19.10 4.34 -17.89
N THR A 247 19.75 4.58 -19.03
CA THR A 247 19.53 5.75 -19.89
C THR A 247 18.09 5.87 -20.39
N THR A 248 17.39 4.75 -20.61
CA THR A 248 15.96 4.79 -20.95
C THR A 248 15.13 5.30 -19.78
N VAL A 249 15.33 4.78 -18.57
CA VAL A 249 14.53 5.15 -17.37
C VAL A 249 14.69 6.63 -17.03
N GLU A 250 15.89 7.18 -17.21
CA GLU A 250 16.20 8.61 -17.05
C GLU A 250 15.42 9.47 -18.07
N SER A 251 15.24 8.98 -19.31
CA SER A 251 14.46 9.67 -20.34
C SER A 251 12.93 9.67 -20.12
N LEU A 252 12.39 8.73 -19.33
CA LEU A 252 10.94 8.57 -19.12
C LEU A 252 10.33 9.73 -18.32
N THR A 253 9.10 10.09 -18.68
CA THR A 253 8.23 10.99 -17.88
C THR A 253 7.84 10.39 -16.53
N MET A 254 7.29 11.20 -15.61
CA MET A 254 6.84 10.70 -14.32
C MET A 254 5.67 9.72 -14.44
N GLU A 255 4.75 9.94 -15.37
CA GLU A 255 3.63 9.07 -15.70
C GLU A 255 4.10 7.69 -16.21
N GLU A 256 5.18 7.66 -16.99
CA GLU A 256 5.82 6.43 -17.46
C GLU A 256 6.57 5.70 -16.34
N ARG A 257 7.30 6.42 -15.49
CA ARG A 257 7.94 5.86 -14.28
C ARG A 257 6.90 5.31 -13.30
N MET A 258 5.76 6.00 -13.14
CA MET A 258 4.61 5.51 -12.41
C MET A 258 4.04 4.24 -13.04
N THR A 259 4.00 4.14 -14.37
CA THR A 259 3.58 2.90 -15.07
C THR A 259 4.52 1.73 -14.79
N LEU A 260 5.85 1.94 -14.73
CA LEU A 260 6.80 0.90 -14.30
C LEU A 260 6.56 0.45 -12.86
N CYS A 261 6.50 1.40 -11.92
CA CYS A 261 6.39 1.11 -10.49
C CYS A 261 5.00 0.63 -10.06
N ASN A 262 3.95 0.94 -10.83
CA ASN A 262 2.59 0.45 -10.60
C ASN A 262 2.52 -1.07 -10.71
N MET A 263 3.07 -1.64 -11.80
CA MET A 263 2.98 -3.07 -12.08
C MET A 263 3.99 -3.96 -11.33
N VAL A 264 4.67 -3.42 -10.31
CA VAL A 264 5.66 -4.18 -9.52
C VAL A 264 5.02 -5.26 -8.65
N VAL A 265 3.78 -5.03 -8.19
CA VAL A 265 3.07 -6.00 -7.34
C VAL A 265 2.67 -7.26 -8.12
N GLU A 266 2.42 -7.16 -9.43
CA GLU A 266 2.17 -8.30 -10.31
C GLU A 266 3.38 -9.25 -10.40
N ALA A 267 4.63 -8.75 -10.32
CA ALA A 267 5.81 -9.61 -10.21
C ALA A 267 6.02 -10.23 -8.80
N GLY A 268 5.11 -9.97 -7.86
CA GLY A 268 5.27 -10.25 -6.42
C GLY A 268 6.17 -9.25 -5.69
N GLY A 269 6.58 -8.16 -6.35
CA GLY A 269 7.51 -7.16 -5.82
C GLY A 269 6.93 -6.43 -4.61
N LYS A 270 7.75 -6.25 -3.57
CA LYS A 270 7.32 -5.54 -2.35
C LYS A 270 7.39 -4.01 -2.51
N ASN A 271 8.27 -3.52 -3.38
CA ASN A 271 8.46 -2.11 -3.69
C ASN A 271 9.07 -1.96 -5.08
N GLY A 272 8.62 -0.98 -5.86
CA GLY A 272 9.33 -0.47 -7.04
C GLY A 272 10.14 0.76 -6.65
N VAL A 273 11.25 1.04 -7.30
CA VAL A 273 11.94 2.32 -7.10
C VAL A 273 12.67 2.80 -8.36
N VAL A 274 12.52 4.08 -8.66
CA VAL A 274 13.29 4.83 -9.67
C VAL A 274 14.06 5.93 -8.92
N PRO A 275 15.35 6.19 -9.23
CA PRO A 275 16.07 7.33 -8.68
C PRO A 275 15.36 8.66 -8.98
N ALA A 276 15.21 9.51 -7.97
CA ALA A 276 14.67 10.85 -8.17
C ALA A 276 15.71 11.76 -8.84
N ASP A 277 15.31 12.46 -9.90
CA ASP A 277 16.18 13.29 -10.74
C ASP A 277 15.48 14.62 -11.10
N SER A 278 16.02 15.35 -12.10
CA SER A 278 15.44 16.59 -12.61
C SER A 278 13.98 16.45 -13.07
N THR A 279 13.58 15.30 -13.61
CA THR A 279 12.20 15.03 -14.03
C THR A 279 11.30 14.88 -12.80
N THR A 280 11.77 14.19 -11.76
CA THR A 280 11.05 14.09 -10.48
C THR A 280 10.97 15.43 -9.74
N TYR A 281 12.03 16.24 -9.72
CA TYR A 281 12.01 17.55 -9.06
C TYR A 281 11.08 18.53 -9.76
N LYS A 282 11.19 18.64 -11.08
CA LYS A 282 10.32 19.51 -11.90
C LYS A 282 8.84 19.13 -11.77
N TYR A 283 8.53 17.85 -11.56
CA TYR A 283 7.17 17.42 -11.30
C TYR A 283 6.65 17.91 -9.94
N LEU A 284 7.50 17.98 -8.91
CA LEU A 284 7.10 18.30 -7.53
C LEU A 284 7.18 19.79 -7.16
N GLU A 285 7.86 20.60 -7.98
CA GLU A 285 8.17 22.03 -7.73
C GLU A 285 6.94 22.88 -7.37
N ASP A 286 5.82 22.68 -8.05
CA ASP A 286 4.53 23.36 -7.82
C ASP A 286 3.59 22.61 -6.87
N LYS A 287 3.87 21.34 -6.53
CA LYS A 287 2.95 20.44 -5.82
C LYS A 287 3.24 20.28 -4.33
N THR A 288 4.46 20.54 -3.86
CA THR A 288 4.79 20.35 -2.44
C THR A 288 5.80 21.35 -1.88
N SER A 289 5.41 22.03 -0.80
CA SER A 289 6.28 22.90 0.00
C SER A 289 6.89 22.21 1.23
N LEU A 290 6.65 20.90 1.39
CA LEU A 290 7.21 20.12 2.49
C LEU A 290 8.65 19.70 2.16
N PRO A 291 9.63 19.94 3.05
CA PRO A 291 11.00 19.52 2.81
C PRO A 291 11.10 18.00 2.76
N TYR A 292 11.73 17.52 1.69
CA TYR A 292 12.14 16.14 1.46
C TYR A 292 13.64 16.11 1.14
N GLU A 293 14.22 14.92 1.11
CA GLU A 293 15.66 14.71 0.88
C GLU A 293 15.79 13.34 0.21
N PRO A 294 16.10 13.32 -1.11
CA PRO A 294 16.26 12.12 -1.90
C PRO A 294 17.31 11.15 -1.33
N VAL A 295 17.22 9.90 -1.76
CA VAL A 295 18.12 8.82 -1.34
C VAL A 295 18.53 8.05 -2.59
N TYR A 296 19.80 7.63 -2.66
CA TYR A 296 20.39 6.95 -3.82
C TYR A 296 21.17 5.71 -3.39
N SER A 297 21.13 4.64 -4.20
CA SER A 297 22.03 3.49 -4.04
C SER A 297 23.49 3.93 -4.01
N ASP A 298 24.32 3.31 -3.17
CA ASP A 298 25.77 3.48 -3.24
C ASP A 298 26.33 2.85 -4.52
N GLU A 299 27.45 3.38 -5.04
CA GLU A 299 28.17 2.81 -6.20
C GLU A 299 28.51 1.32 -6.02
N GLN A 300 28.85 0.94 -4.79
CA GLN A 300 29.26 -0.42 -4.40
C GLN A 300 28.11 -1.24 -3.79
N ALA A 301 26.87 -0.78 -3.93
CA ALA A 301 25.69 -1.48 -3.42
C ALA A 301 25.52 -2.86 -4.09
N ARG A 302 25.03 -3.84 -3.34
CA ARG A 302 24.89 -5.22 -3.80
C ARG A 302 23.45 -5.56 -4.11
N PHE A 303 23.23 -6.10 -5.31
CA PHE A 303 21.93 -6.53 -5.80
C PHE A 303 21.86 -8.07 -5.77
N LEU A 304 20.67 -8.62 -5.57
CA LEU A 304 20.48 -10.08 -5.56
C LEU A 304 20.65 -10.68 -6.97
N SER A 305 20.13 -9.96 -7.97
CA SER A 305 20.38 -10.16 -9.39
C SER A 305 20.36 -8.81 -10.09
N GLU A 306 21.07 -8.70 -11.20
CA GLU A 306 20.96 -7.58 -12.15
C GLU A 306 20.52 -8.12 -13.52
N TYR A 307 19.52 -7.48 -14.12
CA TYR A 307 19.02 -7.75 -15.46
C TYR A 307 19.30 -6.54 -16.34
N ARG A 308 19.67 -6.75 -17.61
CA ARG A 308 20.01 -5.69 -18.56
C ARG A 308 19.22 -5.82 -19.85
N PHE A 309 18.59 -4.74 -20.28
CA PHE A 309 17.75 -4.68 -21.48
C PHE A 309 18.23 -3.58 -22.40
N ASP A 310 18.42 -3.92 -23.68
CA ASP A 310 18.61 -2.97 -24.77
C ASP A 310 17.24 -2.62 -25.33
N VAL A 311 16.74 -1.42 -25.01
CA VAL A 311 15.37 -1.00 -25.33
C VAL A 311 15.18 -0.77 -26.82
N SER A 312 16.24 -0.45 -27.57
CA SER A 312 16.19 -0.26 -29.02
C SER A 312 15.80 -1.52 -29.79
N LYS A 313 15.89 -2.69 -29.14
CA LYS A 313 15.57 -4.02 -29.69
C LYS A 313 14.24 -4.59 -29.20
N LEU A 314 13.49 -3.86 -28.38
CA LEU A 314 12.20 -4.32 -27.87
C LEU A 314 11.06 -4.04 -28.87
N GLU A 315 10.05 -4.90 -28.83
CA GLU A 315 8.84 -4.80 -29.66
C GLU A 315 7.59 -4.71 -28.78
N PRO A 316 6.49 -4.07 -29.23
CA PRO A 316 5.29 -3.92 -28.41
C PRO A 316 4.71 -5.24 -27.90
N LEU A 317 4.24 -5.26 -26.65
CA LEU A 317 3.80 -6.43 -25.91
C LEU A 317 2.33 -6.33 -25.47
N VAL A 318 1.65 -7.47 -25.55
CA VAL A 318 0.30 -7.67 -25.00
C VAL A 318 0.35 -8.79 -23.97
N ALA A 319 -0.09 -8.51 -22.75
CA ALA A 319 -0.37 -9.55 -21.77
C ALA A 319 -1.66 -10.30 -22.16
N LYS A 320 -1.56 -11.60 -22.42
CA LYS A 320 -2.70 -12.43 -22.80
C LYS A 320 -3.44 -12.93 -21.54
N PRO A 321 -4.73 -13.29 -21.65
CA PRO A 321 -5.44 -13.99 -20.58
C PRO A 321 -4.68 -15.27 -20.13
N HIS A 322 -4.68 -15.66 -18.86
CA HIS A 322 -5.27 -15.00 -17.68
C HIS A 322 -4.21 -14.47 -16.70
N SER A 323 -2.98 -14.22 -17.16
CA SER A 323 -1.84 -13.84 -16.31
C SER A 323 -0.99 -12.72 -16.96
N PRO A 324 -0.59 -11.66 -16.23
CA PRO A 324 0.24 -10.58 -16.78
C PRO A 324 1.62 -11.01 -17.34
N ASP A 325 2.17 -12.15 -16.92
CA ASP A 325 3.43 -12.69 -17.46
C ASP A 325 3.25 -13.52 -18.75
N ASN A 326 2.01 -13.87 -19.13
CA ASN A 326 1.67 -14.53 -20.39
C ASN A 326 1.75 -13.54 -21.57
N ARG A 327 2.89 -12.89 -21.77
CA ARG A 327 3.11 -11.90 -22.83
C ARG A 327 3.12 -12.52 -24.24
N ALA A 328 2.79 -11.72 -25.23
CA ALA A 328 3.06 -11.97 -26.64
C ALA A 328 3.40 -10.66 -27.36
N LEU A 329 4.18 -10.73 -28.44
CA LEU A 329 4.41 -9.60 -29.33
C LEU A 329 3.08 -9.17 -29.96
N ALA A 330 2.78 -7.88 -29.98
CA ALA A 330 1.52 -7.35 -30.54
C ALA A 330 1.27 -7.82 -31.98
N LYS A 331 2.33 -7.87 -32.81
CA LYS A 331 2.28 -8.38 -34.20
C LYS A 331 1.91 -9.87 -34.34
N ARG A 332 1.88 -10.63 -33.24
CA ARG A 332 1.46 -12.04 -33.21
C ARG A 332 0.04 -12.22 -32.64
N MET A 333 -0.59 -11.15 -32.16
CA MET A 333 -1.99 -11.19 -31.74
C MET A 333 -2.86 -11.18 -32.99
N GLN A 334 -3.66 -12.25 -33.17
CA GLN A 334 -4.73 -12.24 -34.16
C GLN A 334 -5.76 -11.18 -33.79
N ARG A 335 -6.46 -10.65 -34.79
CA ARG A 335 -7.60 -9.77 -34.57
C ARG A 335 -8.66 -10.57 -33.80
N CYS A 336 -9.12 -10.07 -32.66
CA CYS A 336 -10.28 -10.67 -32.00
C CYS A 336 -11.49 -10.49 -32.92
N GLU A 337 -12.04 -11.60 -33.41
CA GLU A 337 -13.38 -11.63 -33.99
C GLU A 337 -14.37 -11.55 -32.82
N ASN A 338 -15.27 -10.56 -32.88
CA ASN A 338 -16.27 -10.22 -31.86
C ASN A 338 -17.67 -10.52 -32.40
#